data_AF-A0A2E2MAV8-F1
#
_entry.id   AF-A0A2E2MAV8-F1
#
_cell.length_a   1.000
_cell.length_b   1.000
_cell.length_c   1.000
_cell.angle_alpha   90.00
_cell.angle_beta   90.00
_cell.angle_gamma   90.00
#
_symmetry.space_group_name_H-M   'P 1'
#
loop_
_entity.id
_entity.type
_entity.pdbx_description
1 polymer ?
#
loop_
_entity_poly.entity_id
_entity_poly.type
_entity_poly.pdbx_seq_one_letter_code
_entity_poly.pdbx_strand_id
1 'polypeptide(L)'
;MRTIARIEPRVLQREVTNFLTKHRFTHFVTLTTHDPMLSNEGMRSRLKQWDARVNRQLVGPKWSRHKDEVTFFFAFLESPHVNPHWHLLLRLDDSPLTSKPTDILTLSTCFTSAWKRLSPAGTVDLQEIYSVADKKLVNYVGKQLGSMAQYSAFVTPDEFRP
;
A
#
# COMPACT_ATOMS: atom_id res chain seq x y z
N MET A 1 -20.38 -20.75 14.92
CA MET A 1 -19.02 -20.17 14.89
C MET A 1 -18.16 -21.03 13.98
N ARG A 2 -17.76 -20.54 12.80
CA ARG A 2 -16.80 -21.26 11.95
C ARG A 2 -15.40 -21.00 12.50
N THR A 3 -14.74 -22.04 12.97
CA THR A 3 -13.33 -22.03 13.34
C THR A 3 -12.52 -21.63 12.13
N ILE A 4 -11.97 -20.42 12.11
CA ILE A 4 -11.00 -20.02 11.08
C ILE A 4 -9.79 -20.92 11.31
N ALA A 5 -9.56 -21.86 10.40
CA ALA A 5 -8.41 -22.75 10.46
C ALA A 5 -7.14 -21.91 10.62
N ARG A 6 -6.33 -22.21 11.64
CA ARG A 6 -5.01 -21.60 11.81
C ARG A 6 -4.18 -21.98 10.58
N ILE A 7 -4.05 -21.06 9.63
CA ILE A 7 -3.15 -21.24 8.49
C ILE A 7 -1.73 -21.27 9.06
N GLU A 8 -0.98 -22.32 8.74
CA GLU A 8 0.41 -22.41 9.18
C GLU A 8 1.22 -21.23 8.64
N PRO A 9 2.07 -20.56 9.47
CA PRO A 9 2.84 -19.40 9.04
C PRO A 9 3.68 -19.63 7.78
N ARG A 10 4.19 -20.86 7.58
CA ARG A 10 4.95 -21.26 6.39
C ARG A 10 4.10 -21.31 5.13
N VAL A 11 2.85 -21.78 5.24
CA VAL A 11 1.91 -21.79 4.11
C VAL A 11 1.56 -20.37 3.72
N LEU A 12 1.25 -19.51 4.70
CA LEU A 12 0.92 -18.11 4.42
C LEU A 12 2.10 -17.35 3.82
N GLN A 13 3.32 -17.55 4.32
CA GLN A 13 4.53 -16.96 3.75
C GLN A 13 4.72 -17.38 2.28
N ARG A 14 4.47 -18.65 1.95
CA ARG A 14 4.52 -19.14 0.56
C ARG A 14 3.46 -18.48 -0.31
N GLU A 15 2.21 -18.40 0.15
CA GLU A 15 1.13 -17.76 -0.61
C GLU A 15 1.37 -16.26 -0.82
N VAL A 16 1.88 -15.55 0.20
CA VAL A 16 2.29 -14.15 0.08
C VAL A 16 3.44 -14.01 -0.92
N THR A 17 4.43 -14.91 -0.90
CA THR A 17 5.52 -14.90 -1.87
C THR A 17 5.00 -15.10 -3.30
N ASN A 18 4.09 -16.05 -3.49
CA ASN A 18 3.44 -16.31 -4.77
C ASN A 18 2.64 -15.09 -5.25
N PHE A 19 1.89 -14.45 -4.34
CA PHE A 19 1.14 -13.22 -4.61
C PHE A 19 2.07 -12.08 -5.05
N LEU A 20 3.14 -11.82 -4.30
CA LEU A 20 4.15 -10.80 -4.63
C LEU A 20 4.79 -11.06 -6.00
N THR A 21 5.10 -12.32 -6.29
CA THR A 21 5.71 -12.73 -7.56
C THR A 21 4.76 -12.56 -8.74
N LYS A 22 3.49 -12.93 -8.57
CA LYS A 22 2.48 -12.84 -9.62
C LYS A 22 2.14 -11.40 -9.99
N HIS A 23 2.07 -10.51 -9.01
CA HIS A 23 1.54 -9.16 -9.20
C HIS A 23 2.58 -8.10 -9.57
N ARG A 24 3.89 -8.41 -9.58
CA ARG A 24 5.00 -7.53 -10.01
C ARG A 24 4.93 -6.12 -9.40
N PHE A 25 4.83 -6.02 -8.08
CA PHE A 25 4.92 -4.73 -7.39
C PHE A 25 6.27 -4.06 -7.65
N THR A 26 6.23 -2.75 -7.88
CA THR A 26 7.43 -1.94 -8.21
C THR A 26 7.91 -1.12 -7.02
N HIS A 27 7.04 -0.83 -6.06
CA HIS A 27 7.38 0.01 -4.91
C HIS A 27 6.80 -0.54 -3.60
N PHE A 28 7.53 -0.32 -2.52
CA PHE A 28 7.06 -0.47 -1.15
C PHE A 28 6.90 0.93 -0.55
N VAL A 29 5.72 1.20 0.02
CA VAL A 29 5.40 2.51 0.60
C VAL A 29 5.01 2.34 2.07
N THR A 30 5.58 3.15 2.94
CA THR A 30 5.14 3.27 4.34
C THR A 30 4.51 4.64 4.55
N LEU A 31 3.28 4.68 5.05
CA LEU A 31 2.57 5.90 5.43
C LEU A 31 2.35 5.92 6.95
N THR A 32 3.09 6.75 7.66
CA THR A 32 2.96 6.88 9.13
C THR A 32 2.06 8.04 9.48
N THR A 33 1.29 7.96 10.57
CA THR A 33 0.46 9.08 11.00
C THR A 33 1.05 9.86 12.17
N HIS A 34 1.81 9.20 13.04
CA HIS A 34 2.27 9.73 14.32
C HIS A 34 1.11 10.14 15.24
N ASP A 35 -0.08 9.58 15.03
CA ASP A 35 -1.29 9.86 15.80
C ASP A 35 -1.84 8.54 16.39
N PRO A 36 -1.49 8.20 17.65
CA PRO A 36 -1.94 6.97 18.28
C PRO A 36 -3.44 6.96 18.60
N MET A 37 -4.11 8.11 18.56
CA MET A 37 -5.54 8.23 18.84
C MET A 37 -6.41 8.00 17.59
N LEU A 38 -5.79 7.87 16.42
CA LEU A 38 -6.49 7.68 15.17
C LEU A 38 -7.12 6.28 15.09
N SER A 39 -8.45 6.24 14.96
CA SER A 39 -9.18 4.97 14.84
C SER A 39 -8.81 4.23 13.55
N ASN A 40 -9.02 2.91 13.52
CA ASN A 40 -8.83 2.10 12.32
C ASN A 40 -9.68 2.60 11.14
N GLU A 41 -10.90 3.06 11.40
CA GLU A 41 -11.76 3.67 10.39
C GLU A 41 -11.17 4.99 9.87
N GLY A 42 -10.64 5.83 10.77
CA GLY A 42 -9.90 7.05 10.42
C GLY A 42 -8.68 6.74 9.56
N MET A 43 -7.90 5.72 9.90
CA MET A 43 -6.77 5.23 9.11
C MET A 43 -7.19 4.81 7.70
N ARG A 44 -8.26 4.02 7.57
CA ARG A 44 -8.78 3.55 6.28
C ARG A 44 -9.31 4.71 5.44
N SER A 45 -10.05 5.64 6.06
CA SER A 45 -10.55 6.85 5.40
C SER A 45 -9.40 7.71 4.86
N ARG A 46 -8.35 7.93 5.65
CA ARG A 46 -7.15 8.66 5.18
C ARG A 46 -6.47 7.95 4.02
N LEU A 47 -6.30 6.63 4.08
CA LEU A 47 -5.72 5.87 2.96
C LEU A 47 -6.54 6.03 1.68
N LYS A 48 -7.87 5.92 1.76
CA LYS A 48 -8.77 6.12 0.61
C LYS A 48 -8.63 7.51 0.01
N GLN A 49 -8.61 8.55 0.84
CA GLN A 49 -8.45 9.90 0.34
C GLN A 49 -7.02 10.20 -0.14
N TRP A 50 -6.01 9.50 0.39
CA TRP A 50 -4.63 9.59 -0.10
C TRP A 50 -4.54 9.04 -1.51
N ASP A 51 -5.08 7.83 -1.74
CA ASP A 51 -5.12 7.20 -3.06
C ASP A 51 -5.82 8.11 -4.10
N ALA A 52 -6.98 8.66 -3.76
CA ALA A 52 -7.69 9.60 -4.64
C ALA A 52 -6.88 10.86 -4.97
N ARG A 53 -6.07 11.37 -4.03
CA ARG A 53 -5.20 12.53 -4.26
C ARG A 53 -4.00 12.17 -5.12
N VAL A 54 -3.39 11.00 -4.90
CA VAL A 54 -2.28 10.49 -5.71
C VAL A 54 -2.74 10.27 -7.15
N ASN A 55 -3.84 9.53 -7.37
CA ASN A 55 -4.39 9.29 -8.70
C ASN A 55 -4.78 10.59 -9.42
N ARG A 56 -5.33 11.57 -8.70
CA ARG A 56 -5.59 12.90 -9.27
C ARG A 56 -4.34 13.65 -9.72
N GLN A 57 -3.21 13.48 -9.02
CA GLN A 57 -1.95 14.13 -9.39
C GLN A 57 -1.24 13.41 -10.54
N LEU A 58 -1.26 12.08 -10.55
CA LEU A 58 -0.58 11.27 -11.56
C LEU A 58 -1.36 11.17 -12.87
N VAL A 59 -2.67 10.90 -12.80
CA VAL A 59 -3.52 10.64 -13.97
C VAL A 59 -4.35 11.88 -14.35
N GLY A 60 -4.60 12.77 -13.39
CA GLY A 60 -5.33 14.02 -13.59
C GLY A 60 -6.76 14.03 -13.02
N PRO A 61 -7.51 15.15 -13.20
CA PRO A 61 -8.80 15.36 -12.53
C PRO A 61 -9.88 14.32 -12.82
N LYS A 62 -9.78 13.61 -13.95
CA LYS A 62 -10.76 12.60 -14.38
C LYS A 62 -10.28 11.17 -14.16
N TRP A 63 -9.26 10.95 -13.32
CA TRP A 63 -8.62 9.66 -13.05
C TRP A 63 -9.60 8.51 -12.83
N SER A 64 -10.77 8.75 -12.22
CA SER A 64 -11.82 7.74 -11.99
C SER A 64 -12.38 7.11 -13.27
N ARG A 65 -12.21 7.77 -14.42
CA ARG A 65 -12.60 7.26 -15.75
C ARG A 65 -11.51 6.40 -16.40
N HIS A 66 -10.30 6.41 -15.86
CA HIS A 66 -9.13 5.73 -16.41
C HIS A 66 -8.76 4.54 -15.52
N LYS A 67 -9.62 3.51 -15.50
CA LYS A 67 -9.49 2.36 -14.57
C LYS A 67 -8.21 1.54 -14.76
N ASP A 68 -7.62 1.60 -15.95
CA ASP A 68 -6.40 0.87 -16.31
C ASP A 68 -5.10 1.71 -16.13
N GLU A 69 -5.25 2.97 -15.71
CA GLU A 69 -4.16 3.95 -15.55
C GLU A 69 -3.95 4.32 -14.07
N VAL A 70 -4.82 3.88 -13.19
CA VAL A 70 -4.75 4.20 -11.76
C VAL A 70 -3.79 3.28 -11.02
N THR A 71 -3.18 3.81 -9.95
CA THR A 71 -2.28 3.05 -9.07
C THR A 71 -2.92 1.73 -8.64
N PHE A 72 -2.15 0.64 -8.70
CA PHE A 72 -2.57 -0.66 -8.16
C PHE A 72 -1.82 -0.89 -6.86
N PHE A 73 -2.50 -1.08 -5.73
CA PHE A 73 -1.82 -1.35 -4.47
C PHE A 73 -2.55 -2.34 -3.58
N PHE A 74 -1.78 -3.05 -2.76
CA PHE A 74 -2.27 -3.82 -1.62
C PHE A 74 -1.72 -3.19 -0.35
N ALA A 75 -2.58 -2.90 0.64
CA ALA A 75 -2.16 -2.26 1.88
C ALA A 75 -2.52 -3.09 3.13
N PHE A 76 -1.69 -3.00 4.15
CA PHE A 76 -1.94 -3.60 5.47
C PHE A 76 -1.53 -2.62 6.59
N LEU A 77 -2.32 -2.61 7.67
CA LEU A 77 -2.14 -1.72 8.81
C LEU A 77 -1.26 -2.39 9.87
N GLU A 78 -0.21 -1.69 10.29
CA GLU A 78 0.69 -2.14 11.35
C GLU A 78 0.56 -1.26 12.62
N SER A 79 0.71 -1.90 13.78
CA SER A 79 0.74 -1.26 15.10
C SER A 79 -0.43 -0.28 15.39
N PRO A 80 -1.70 -0.70 15.20
CA PRO A 80 -2.87 0.19 15.27
C PRO A 80 -3.07 0.94 16.60
N HIS A 81 -2.45 0.47 17.69
CA HIS A 81 -2.62 1.00 19.04
C HIS A 81 -1.40 1.76 19.59
N VAL A 82 -0.30 1.82 18.84
CA VAL A 82 0.96 2.45 19.31
C VAL A 82 1.44 3.51 18.34
N ASN A 83 1.58 3.15 17.07
CA ASN A 83 1.96 4.07 16.01
C ASN A 83 1.37 3.55 14.70
N PRO A 84 0.10 3.86 14.41
CA PRO A 84 -0.58 3.29 13.26
C PRO A 84 0.07 3.78 11.96
N HIS A 85 0.50 2.82 11.14
CA HIS A 85 1.07 3.08 9.82
C HIS A 85 0.63 2.05 8.79
N TRP A 86 0.47 2.50 7.55
CA TRP A 86 0.17 1.63 6.42
C TRP A 86 1.46 1.19 5.75
N HIS A 87 1.55 -0.10 5.46
CA HIS A 87 2.49 -0.61 4.47
C HIS A 87 1.73 -0.95 3.20
N LEU A 88 2.24 -0.48 2.06
CA LEU A 88 1.66 -0.68 0.76
C LEU A 88 2.66 -1.36 -0.16
N LEU A 89 2.18 -2.34 -0.90
CA LEU A 89 2.82 -2.88 -2.08
C LEU A 89 2.14 -2.23 -3.27
N LEU A 90 2.88 -1.36 -3.97
CA LEU A 90 2.37 -0.54 -5.06
C LEU A 90 2.96 -1.04 -6.37
N ARG A 91 2.10 -1.12 -7.39
CA ARG A 91 2.46 -1.27 -8.78
C ARG A 91 2.02 -0.03 -9.51
N LEU A 92 3.00 0.66 -10.07
CA LEU A 92 2.80 1.61 -11.14
C LEU A 92 2.96 0.78 -12.41
N ASP A 93 1.87 0.55 -13.13
CA ASP A 93 1.95 -0.19 -14.39
C ASP A 93 2.85 0.58 -15.37
N ASP A 94 3.62 -0.15 -16.19
CA ASP A 94 4.29 0.38 -17.40
C ASP A 94 3.26 0.78 -18.49
N SER A 95 1.98 0.92 -18.12
CA SER A 95 0.94 1.55 -18.93
C SER A 95 1.40 2.98 -19.27
N PRO A 96 1.11 3.53 -20.46
CA PRO A 96 1.70 4.77 -21.00
C PRO A 96 1.18 6.04 -20.31
N LEU A 97 1.10 6.00 -18.98
CA LEU A 97 0.70 7.06 -18.07
C LEU A 97 1.52 8.33 -18.22
N THR A 98 2.72 8.19 -18.75
CA THR A 98 3.53 9.27 -19.28
C THR A 98 4.51 8.65 -20.27
N SER A 99 4.79 9.32 -21.39
CA SER A 99 5.89 8.99 -22.30
C SER A 99 7.29 9.10 -21.65
N LYS A 100 7.34 9.25 -20.32
CA LYS A 100 8.53 9.30 -19.47
C LYS A 100 8.24 8.51 -18.20
N PRO A 101 9.16 7.65 -17.74
CA PRO A 101 9.10 7.10 -16.38
C PRO A 101 8.94 8.25 -15.38
N THR A 102 7.96 8.18 -14.47
CA THR A 102 7.93 9.13 -13.35
C THR A 102 9.06 8.74 -12.41
N ASP A 103 10.06 9.61 -12.26
CA ASP A 103 11.18 9.32 -11.37
C ASP A 103 10.73 9.21 -9.91
N ILE A 104 11.51 8.47 -9.13
CA ILE A 104 11.23 8.20 -7.71
C ILE A 104 11.08 9.49 -6.88
N LEU A 105 11.78 10.57 -7.25
CA LEU A 105 11.72 11.84 -6.53
C LEU A 105 10.37 12.52 -6.74
N THR A 106 9.86 12.50 -7.96
CA THR A 106 8.55 13.00 -8.34
C THR A 106 7.45 12.20 -7.64
N LEU A 107 7.55 10.86 -7.64
CA LEU A 107 6.63 9.99 -6.90
C LEU A 107 6.66 10.27 -5.41
N SER A 108 7.84 10.33 -4.80
CA SER A 108 8.01 10.62 -3.38
C SER A 108 7.41 11.98 -3.00
N THR A 109 7.62 13.00 -3.84
CA THR A 109 7.04 14.34 -3.66
C THR A 109 5.52 14.30 -3.76
N CYS A 110 4.98 13.61 -4.77
CA CYS A 110 3.54 13.42 -4.95
C CYS A 110 2.92 12.74 -3.72
N PHE A 111 3.46 11.61 -3.30
CA PHE A 111 2.93 10.80 -2.19
C PHE A 111 3.02 11.56 -0.87
N THR A 112 4.17 12.21 -0.62
CA THR A 112 4.39 13.03 0.58
C THR A 112 3.42 14.20 0.62
N SER A 113 3.24 14.93 -0.48
CA SER A 113 2.33 16.07 -0.53
C SER A 113 0.87 15.66 -0.30
N ALA A 114 0.45 14.52 -0.86
CA ALA A 114 -0.89 13.98 -0.68
C ALA A 114 -1.12 13.52 0.77
N TRP A 115 -0.13 12.88 1.38
CA TRP A 115 -0.23 12.36 2.74
C TRP A 115 -0.19 13.45 3.80
N LYS A 116 0.71 14.44 3.67
CA LYS A 116 0.81 15.55 4.64
C LYS A 116 -0.45 16.41 4.73
N ARG A 117 -1.28 16.45 3.69
CA ARG A 117 -2.61 17.09 3.75
C ARG A 117 -3.61 16.35 4.65
N LEU A 118 -3.38 15.07 4.91
CA LEU A 118 -4.23 14.21 5.72
C LEU A 118 -3.64 13.96 7.11
N SER A 119 -2.32 13.84 7.20
CA SER A 119 -1.57 13.64 8.42
C SER A 119 -0.37 14.58 8.42
N PRO A 120 -0.51 15.83 8.92
CA PRO A 120 0.56 16.82 8.86
C PRO A 120 1.87 16.38 9.51
N ALA A 121 1.79 15.63 10.62
CA ALA A 121 2.93 15.02 11.31
C ALA A 121 3.38 13.68 10.71
N GLY A 122 2.65 13.16 9.72
CA GLY A 122 2.93 11.88 9.10
C GLY A 122 4.11 11.93 8.14
N THR A 123 4.72 10.77 7.93
CA THR A 123 5.82 10.58 6.97
C THR A 123 5.44 9.60 5.88
N VAL A 124 6.14 9.72 4.74
CA VAL A 124 6.10 8.76 3.65
C VAL A 124 7.51 8.25 3.46
N ASP A 125 7.67 6.93 3.45
CA ASP A 125 8.89 6.27 3.01
C ASP A 125 8.57 5.48 1.74
N LEU A 126 9.36 5.69 0.67
CA LEU A 126 9.16 5.09 -0.65
C LEU A 126 10.43 4.34 -1.04
N GLN A 127 10.31 3.05 -1.27
CA GLN A 127 11.42 2.18 -1.66
C GLN A 127 11.09 1.47 -2.97
N GLU A 128 12.02 1.47 -3.92
CA GLU A 128 11.90 0.68 -5.15
C GLU A 128 12.16 -0.81 -4.87
N ILE A 129 11.34 -1.67 -5.48
CA ILE A 129 11.49 -3.12 -5.43
C ILE A 129 12.28 -3.54 -6.67
N TYR A 130 13.62 -3.55 -6.55
CA TYR A 130 14.51 -3.87 -7.68
C TYR A 130 14.42 -5.34 -8.13
N SER A 131 14.00 -6.25 -7.25
CA SER A 131 13.71 -7.63 -7.65
C SER A 131 12.69 -8.27 -6.71
N VAL A 132 11.86 -9.14 -7.27
CA VAL A 132 10.99 -10.05 -6.51
C VAL A 132 11.81 -10.99 -5.59
N ALA A 133 13.10 -11.15 -5.91
CA ALA A 133 14.06 -11.88 -5.10
C ALA A 133 14.59 -11.08 -3.90
N ASP A 134 14.07 -9.89 -3.62
CA ASP A 134 14.36 -9.19 -2.36
C ASP A 134 13.73 -9.97 -1.19
N LYS A 135 14.49 -10.97 -0.74
CA LYS A 135 14.15 -11.84 0.37
C LYS A 135 13.84 -11.03 1.61
N LYS A 136 14.36 -9.81 1.78
CA LYS A 136 14.05 -8.97 2.94
C LYS A 136 12.62 -8.49 2.88
N LEU A 137 12.17 -7.96 1.75
CA LEU A 137 10.78 -7.52 1.57
C LEU A 137 9.80 -8.70 1.67
N VAL A 138 10.08 -9.81 0.99
CA VAL A 138 9.23 -11.01 1.04
C VAL A 138 9.14 -11.56 2.47
N ASN A 139 10.28 -11.62 3.20
CA ASN A 139 10.27 -12.05 4.59
C ASN A 139 9.58 -11.05 5.51
N TYR A 140 9.71 -9.75 5.25
CA TYR A 140 9.04 -8.70 6.01
C TYR A 140 7.54 -8.79 5.86
N VAL A 141 7.04 -8.72 4.62
CA VAL A 141 5.61 -8.82 4.29
C VAL A 141 5.06 -10.17 4.76
N GLY A 142 5.78 -11.27 4.54
CA GLY A 142 5.38 -12.61 4.99
C GLY A 142 5.29 -12.75 6.51
N LYS A 143 6.18 -12.12 7.27
CA LYS A 143 6.11 -12.08 8.74
C LYS A 143 4.93 -11.24 9.22
N GLN A 144 4.73 -10.07 8.62
CA GLN A 144 3.68 -9.13 9.02
C GLN A 144 2.29 -9.72 8.72
N LEU A 145 2.04 -10.10 7.46
CA LEU A 145 0.78 -10.75 7.05
C LEU A 145 0.57 -12.11 7.73
N GLY A 146 1.64 -12.77 8.19
CA GLY A 146 1.68 -13.94 9.07
C GLY A 146 0.88 -13.82 10.37
N SER A 147 0.70 -12.59 10.86
CA SER A 147 -0.06 -12.31 12.07
C SER A 147 -1.54 -12.07 11.73
N MET A 148 -2.44 -12.91 12.28
CA MET A 148 -3.88 -12.82 11.99
C MET A 148 -4.50 -11.44 12.26
N ALA A 149 -3.92 -10.64 13.15
CA ALA A 149 -4.40 -9.30 13.48
C ALA A 149 -4.28 -8.31 12.30
N GLN A 150 -3.30 -8.50 11.42
CA GLN A 150 -3.07 -7.64 10.26
C GLN A 150 -3.90 -8.08 9.05
N TYR A 151 -4.26 -9.37 9.00
CA TYR A 151 -5.10 -9.94 7.95
C TYR A 151 -6.56 -9.44 7.99
N SER A 152 -7.07 -8.97 9.13
CA SER A 152 -8.43 -8.39 9.21
C SER A 152 -8.55 -6.96 8.67
N ALA A 153 -7.43 -6.29 8.38
CA ALA A 153 -7.41 -4.86 8.04
C ALA A 153 -6.75 -4.56 6.68
N PHE A 154 -6.57 -5.58 5.81
CA PHE A 154 -6.02 -5.31 4.48
C PHE A 154 -7.00 -4.52 3.62
N VAL A 155 -6.43 -3.75 2.69
CA VAL A 155 -7.15 -3.04 1.64
C VAL A 155 -6.67 -3.62 0.32
N THR A 156 -7.63 -4.15 -0.45
CA THR A 156 -7.34 -4.67 -1.80
C THR A 156 -7.27 -3.52 -2.80
N PRO A 157 -6.59 -3.73 -3.94
CA PRO A 157 -6.53 -2.73 -5.01
C PRO A 157 -7.91 -2.27 -5.52
N ASP A 158 -8.90 -3.16 -5.50
CA ASP A 158 -10.23 -2.90 -6.09
C ASP A 158 -11.20 -2.24 -5.12
N GLU A 159 -11.11 -2.57 -3.83
CA GLU A 159 -10.95 -1.52 -2.81
C GLU A 159 -11.69 -0.19 -2.97
N PHE A 160 -10.87 0.80 -3.31
CA PHE A 160 -11.26 2.20 -3.40
C PHE A 160 -11.65 2.61 -4.81
N ARG A 161 -11.80 1.64 -5.73
CA ARG A 161 -12.21 1.94 -7.10
C ARG A 161 -13.66 2.46 -7.12
N PRO A 162 -13.94 3.46 -7.96
CA PRO A 162 -15.30 3.95 -8.19
C PRO A 162 -16.15 3.03 -9.06
#